data_AF-V7BZC1-F1
#
_entry.id   AF-V7BZC1-F1
#
_cell.length_a   1.000
_cell.length_b   1.000
_cell.length_c   1.000
_cell.angle_alpha   90.00
_cell.angle_beta   90.00
_cell.angle_gamma   90.00
#
_symmetry.space_group_name_H-M   'P 1'
#
loop_
_entity.id
_entity.type
_entity.pdbx_description
1 polymer ?
#
loop_
_entity_poly.entity_id
_entity_poly.type
_entity_poly.pdbx_seq_one_letter_code
_entity_poly.pdbx_strand_id
1 'polypeptide(L)'
;MVCTRTCLCWRLAQYFNVLEVNKTSYESCIDRDFITNVTRGGRDVVQMTEGRTYYYLSGGGHCFHGMKVAVPVQQHPSLAPSPSMFFSSSLLPSVMCSCIWIIVANVVYLVNLVIRC
;
A
#
# COMPACT_ATOMS: atom_id res chain seq x y z
N MET A 1 1.13 -9.90 -11.47
CA MET A 1 2.20 -8.91 -11.67
C MET A 1 2.92 -8.73 -10.35
N VAL A 2 3.98 -9.52 -10.15
CA VAL A 2 4.81 -9.46 -8.95
C VAL A 2 5.81 -8.34 -9.19
N CYS A 3 5.75 -7.27 -8.40
CA CYS A 3 6.84 -6.33 -8.40
C CYS A 3 7.98 -6.92 -7.57
N THR A 4 9.07 -7.29 -8.24
CA THR A 4 10.29 -7.84 -7.63
C THR A 4 11.20 -6.74 -7.05
N ARG A 5 10.80 -5.46 -7.14
CA ARG A 5 11.49 -4.28 -6.59
C ARG A 5 10.51 -3.41 -5.79
N THR A 6 10.99 -2.37 -5.11
CA THR A 6 10.10 -1.36 -4.51
C THR A 6 9.24 -0.74 -5.61
N CYS A 7 7.93 -1.01 -5.56
CA CYS A 7 6.96 -0.49 -6.51
C CYS A 7 6.01 0.48 -5.84
N LEU A 8 5.79 1.62 -6.49
CA LEU A 8 4.76 2.56 -6.11
C LEU A 8 3.55 2.36 -7.02
N CYS A 9 2.40 2.01 -6.44
CA CYS A 9 1.14 1.88 -7.16
C CYS A 9 0.28 3.11 -6.91
N TRP A 10 -0.07 3.84 -7.96
CA TRP A 10 -0.98 4.98 -7.85
C TRP A 10 -2.43 4.54 -8.01
N ARG A 11 -3.18 4.57 -6.90
CA ARG A 11 -4.59 4.13 -6.87
C ARG A 11 -5.55 5.07 -7.59
N LEU A 12 -5.21 6.35 -7.72
CA LEU A 12 -6.07 7.40 -8.27
C LEU A 12 -5.55 8.01 -9.59
N ALA A 13 -4.55 7.37 -10.22
CA ALA A 13 -4.00 7.82 -11.50
C ALA A 13 -5.04 7.88 -12.64
N GLN A 14 -6.18 7.20 -12.51
CA GLN A 14 -7.27 7.29 -13.48
C GLN A 14 -8.02 8.64 -13.48
N TYR A 15 -7.97 9.39 -12.38
CA TYR A 15 -8.68 10.68 -12.24
C TYR A 15 -7.73 11.88 -12.24
N PHE A 16 -6.49 11.68 -11.80
CA PHE A 16 -5.49 12.73 -11.68
C PHE A 16 -4.18 12.30 -12.33
N ASN A 17 -3.50 13.26 -12.96
CA ASN A 17 -2.18 13.00 -13.54
C ASN A 17 -1.13 12.92 -12.42
N VAL A 18 -0.34 11.86 -12.45
CA VAL A 18 0.82 11.65 -11.61
C VAL A 18 2.06 12.00 -12.40
N LEU A 19 2.78 13.01 -11.93
CA LEU A 19 3.94 13.56 -12.60
C LEU A 19 5.17 13.38 -11.72
N GLU A 20 6.23 12.81 -12.28
CA GLU A 20 7.55 12.77 -11.65
C GLU A 20 8.23 14.13 -11.84
N VAL A 21 8.71 14.72 -10.75
CA VAL A 21 9.27 16.07 -10.71
C VAL A 21 10.59 16.11 -9.94
N ASN A 22 11.28 17.24 -10.03
CA ASN A 22 12.47 17.51 -9.23
C ASN A 22 12.07 18.05 -7.84
N LYS A 23 13.02 18.10 -6.90
CA LYS A 23 12.78 18.57 -5.53
C LYS A 23 12.25 20.01 -5.50
N THR A 24 12.81 20.90 -6.32
CA THR A 24 12.39 22.32 -6.38
C THR A 24 10.97 22.47 -6.90
N SER A 25 10.60 21.73 -7.95
CA SER A 25 9.23 21.73 -8.50
C SER A 25 8.23 21.05 -7.57
N TYR A 26 8.67 20.09 -6.74
CA TYR A 26 7.86 19.50 -5.67
C TYR A 26 7.54 20.47 -4.53
N GLU A 27 8.48 21.33 -4.15
CA GLU A 27 8.26 22.36 -3.13
C GLU A 27 7.35 23.48 -3.64
N SER A 28 7.63 23.97 -4.85
CA SER A 28 6.87 25.04 -5.50
C SER A 28 5.58 24.57 -6.18
N CYS A 29 5.28 23.27 -6.17
CA CYS A 29 4.11 22.66 -6.81
C CYS A 29 3.95 23.02 -8.30
N ILE A 30 5.05 22.94 -9.05
CA ILE A 30 5.07 23.24 -10.50
C ILE A 30 4.79 21.96 -11.28
N ASP A 31 3.63 21.90 -11.92
CA ASP A 31 3.16 20.75 -12.72
C ASP A 31 3.52 20.83 -14.20
N ARG A 32 4.26 21.86 -14.62
CA ARG A 32 4.67 22.09 -16.01
C ARG A 32 6.07 21.56 -16.32
N ASP A 33 6.97 21.63 -15.35
CA ASP A 33 8.37 21.17 -15.44
C ASP A 33 8.52 19.74 -14.89
N PHE A 34 7.67 18.83 -15.38
CA PHE A 34 7.75 17.42 -15.00
C PHE A 34 8.71 16.65 -15.89
N ILE A 35 9.44 15.71 -15.30
CA ILE A 35 10.42 14.85 -15.98
C ILE A 35 9.69 13.76 -16.75
N THR A 36 8.70 13.14 -16.12
CA THR A 36 7.99 12.00 -16.72
C THR A 36 6.55 11.96 -16.23
N ASN A 37 5.61 11.81 -17.16
CA ASN A 37 4.22 11.55 -16.83
C ASN A 37 4.03 10.04 -16.63
N VAL A 38 3.71 9.66 -15.39
CA VAL A 38 3.53 8.27 -14.99
C VAL A 38 2.13 7.75 -15.38
N THR A 39 1.18 8.66 -15.50
CA THR A 39 -0.23 8.36 -15.77
C THR A 39 -0.42 7.78 -17.17
N ARG A 40 -0.85 6.52 -17.26
CA ARG A 40 -1.23 5.87 -18.52
C ARG A 40 -2.70 5.45 -18.56
N GLY A 41 -3.50 5.95 -17.61
CA GLY A 41 -4.95 5.73 -17.57
C GLY A 41 -5.38 4.50 -16.75
N GLY A 42 -4.63 4.12 -15.70
CA GLY A 42 -5.01 2.96 -14.88
C GLY A 42 -4.19 2.73 -13.61
N ARG A 43 -4.02 1.44 -13.25
CA ARG A 43 -3.24 0.99 -12.09
C ARG A 43 -1.74 1.10 -12.42
N ASP A 44 -1.26 2.33 -12.50
CA ASP A 44 0.11 2.63 -12.87
C ASP A 44 1.07 2.23 -11.74
N VAL A 45 1.95 1.29 -12.07
CA VAL A 45 2.98 0.77 -11.18
C VAL A 45 4.32 1.30 -11.66
N VAL A 46 4.95 2.15 -10.85
CA VAL A 46 6.31 2.65 -11.13
C VAL A 46 7.32 1.75 -10.43
N GLN A 47 8.24 1.19 -11.21
CA GLN A 47 9.38 0.47 -10.68
C GLN A 47 10.49 1.46 -10.37
N MET A 48 10.95 1.47 -9.12
CA MET A 48 12.07 2.29 -8.69
C MET A 48 13.37 1.50 -8.85
N THR A 49 14.15 1.85 -9.86
CA THR A 49 15.40 1.14 -10.21
C THR A 49 16.61 1.67 -9.44
N GLU A 50 16.60 2.95 -9.10
CA GLU A 50 17.73 3.67 -8.51
C GLU A 50 17.45 4.06 -7.04
N GLY A 51 18.50 4.04 -6.22
CA GLY A 51 18.45 4.42 -4.81
C GLY A 51 18.41 5.93 -4.62
N ARG A 52 17.36 6.59 -5.10
CA ARG A 52 17.17 8.04 -5.00
C ARG A 52 15.80 8.38 -4.44
N THR A 53 15.65 9.62 -3.99
CA THR A 53 14.34 10.15 -3.59
C THR A 53 13.58 10.58 -4.83
N TYR A 54 12.50 9.88 -5.13
CA TYR A 54 11.59 10.24 -6.21
C TYR A 54 10.51 11.18 -5.67
N TYR A 55 10.25 12.27 -6.38
CA TYR A 55 9.21 13.23 -6.03
C TYR A 55 8.09 13.12 -7.06
N TYR A 56 6.88 12.86 -6.58
CA TYR A 56 5.69 12.82 -7.41
C TYR A 56 4.68 13.85 -6.94
N LEU A 57 4.04 14.51 -7.90
CA LEU A 57 2.93 15.42 -7.63
C LEU A 57 1.71 15.08 -8.48
N SER A 58 0.56 15.51 -7.99
CA SER A 58 -0.68 15.54 -8.76
C SER A 58 -0.78 16.82 -9.57
N GLY A 59 -1.09 16.70 -10.86
CA GLY A 59 -1.36 17.85 -11.73
C GLY A 59 -2.65 18.60 -11.36
N GLY A 60 -2.80 19.82 -11.90
CA GLY A 60 -4.03 20.60 -11.78
C GLY A 60 -4.25 21.29 -10.43
N GLY A 61 -3.17 21.70 -9.75
CA GLY A 61 -3.25 22.51 -8.51
C GLY A 61 -3.51 21.73 -7.22
N HIS A 62 -3.77 20.42 -7.29
CA HIS A 62 -3.98 19.56 -6.13
C HIS A 62 -2.72 19.37 -5.26
N CYS A 63 -1.53 19.65 -5.82
CA CYS A 63 -0.27 19.63 -5.08
C CYS A 63 -0.30 20.54 -3.83
N PHE A 64 -0.91 21.74 -3.94
CA PHE A 64 -1.06 22.67 -2.81
C PHE A 64 -2.01 22.15 -1.73
N HIS A 65 -2.91 21.23 -2.09
CA HIS A 65 -3.84 20.57 -1.16
C HIS A 65 -3.22 19.34 -0.49
N GLY A 66 -1.91 19.11 -0.67
CA GLY A 66 -1.19 17.99 -0.06
C GLY A 66 -1.16 16.71 -0.91
N MET A 67 -1.65 16.75 -2.16
CA MET A 67 -1.55 15.60 -3.08
C MET A 67 -0.17 15.54 -3.76
N LYS A 68 0.86 15.37 -2.94
CA LYS A 68 2.26 15.19 -3.36
C LYS A 68 2.94 14.15 -2.46
N VAL A 69 3.83 13.34 -3.01
CA VAL A 69 4.55 12.31 -2.25
C VAL A 69 6.04 12.32 -2.59
N ALA A 70 6.87 12.26 -1.56
CA ALA A 70 8.30 12.04 -1.68
C ALA A 70 8.58 10.59 -1.26
N VAL A 71 9.14 9.79 -2.16
CA VAL A 71 9.45 8.39 -1.91
C VAL A 71 10.97 8.23 -1.86
N PRO A 72 11.56 8.20 -0.65
CA PRO A 72 12.98 7.89 -0.49
C PRO A 72 13.19 6.39 -0.75
N VAL A 73 13.87 6.05 -1.83
CA VAL A 73 14.24 4.67 -2.14
C VAL A 73 15.69 4.48 -1.71
N GLN A 74 15.92 3.69 -0.67
CA GLN A 74 17.26 3.23 -0.32
C GLN A 74 17.53 1.91 -1.04
N GLN A 75 18.64 1.85 -1.80
CA GLN A 75 19.16 0.58 -2.31
C GLN A 75 19.67 -0.25 -1.13
N HIS A 76 18.81 -1.13 -0.62
CA HIS A 76 19.29 -2.24 0.18
C HIS A 76 19.96 -3.24 -0.76
N PRO A 77 21.16 -3.76 -0.44
CA PRO A 77 21.68 -4.92 -1.17
C PRO A 77 20.60 -6.00 -1.10
N SER A 78 20.23 -6.55 -2.24
CA SER A 78 19.33 -7.70 -2.31
C SER A 78 20.03 -8.84 -1.56
N LEU A 79 19.72 -9.02 -0.28
CA LEU A 79 19.99 -10.27 0.39
C LEU A 79 19.35 -11.35 -0.48
N ALA A 80 20.12 -12.40 -0.77
CA ALA A 80 19.70 -13.57 -1.50
C ALA A 80 18.28 -13.99 -1.06
N PRO A 81 17.44 -14.52 -1.98
CA PRO A 81 16.06 -14.88 -1.63
C PRO A 81 16.07 -15.68 -0.33
N SER A 82 15.53 -15.07 0.72
CA SER A 82 15.31 -15.79 1.97
C SER A 82 14.47 -17.00 1.59
N PRO A 83 14.88 -18.23 1.97
CA PRO A 83 14.10 -19.41 1.64
C PRO A 83 12.67 -19.14 2.07
N SER A 84 11.74 -19.25 1.12
CA SER A 84 10.32 -19.10 1.37
C SER A 84 10.00 -19.90 2.63
N MET A 85 9.77 -19.21 3.76
CA MET A 85 9.18 -19.87 4.90
C MET A 85 7.80 -20.26 4.41
N PHE A 86 7.67 -21.53 4.00
CA PHE A 86 6.40 -22.20 3.95
C PHE A 86 5.80 -21.99 5.33
N PHE A 87 4.86 -21.05 5.45
CA PHE A 87 3.90 -21.08 6.52
C PHE A 87 3.15 -22.39 6.29
N SER A 88 3.61 -23.44 6.96
CA SER A 88 2.90 -24.69 7.00
C SER A 88 1.54 -24.36 7.60
N SER A 89 0.49 -24.49 6.79
CA SER A 89 -0.91 -24.19 7.14
C SER A 89 -1.47 -25.08 8.27
N SER A 90 -0.61 -25.68 9.08
CA SER A 90 -0.91 -26.66 10.11
C SER A 90 -1.29 -26.05 11.46
N LEU A 91 -1.21 -24.72 11.64
CA LEU A 91 -1.63 -24.04 12.86
C LEU A 91 -3.12 -23.61 12.87
N LEU A 92 -3.82 -23.68 11.73
CA LEU A 92 -5.21 -23.26 11.64
C LEU A 92 -6.28 -24.21 12.23
N PRO A 93 -6.13 -25.55 12.34
CA PRO A 93 -7.24 -26.34 12.88
C PRO A 93 -7.45 -26.12 14.39
N SER A 94 -6.41 -25.71 15.14
CA SER A 94 -6.50 -25.58 16.60
C SER A 94 -7.08 -24.26 17.07
N VAL A 95 -6.79 -23.14 16.39
CA VAL A 95 -7.33 -21.81 16.77
C VAL A 95 -8.79 -21.67 16.33
N MET A 96 -9.17 -22.26 15.19
CA MET A 96 -10.56 -22.17 14.70
C MET A 96 -11.53 -22.96 15.58
N CYS A 97 -11.06 -24.03 16.24
CA CYS A 97 -11.89 -24.83 17.14
C CYS A 97 -12.21 -24.07 18.44
N SER A 98 -11.25 -23.32 19.01
CA SER A 98 -11.46 -22.61 20.28
C SER A 98 -12.41 -21.42 20.16
N CYS A 99 -12.42 -20.70 19.03
CA CYS A 99 -13.31 -19.56 18.82
C CYS A 99 -14.79 -19.97 18.78
N ILE A 100 -15.11 -21.12 18.18
CA ILE A 100 -16.50 -21.59 18.03
C ILE A 100 -17.12 -21.91 19.40
N TRP A 101 -16.38 -22.60 20.28
CA TRP A 101 -16.85 -22.90 21.64
C TRP A 101 -17.10 -21.64 22.47
N ILE A 102 -16.24 -20.62 22.34
CA ILE A 102 -16.42 -19.34 23.06
C ILE A 102 -17.70 -18.63 22.59
N ILE A 103 -17.96 -18.59 21.27
CA ILE A 103 -19.17 -17.96 20.72
C ILE A 103 -20.42 -18.71 21.18
N VAL A 104 -20.42 -20.04 21.10
CA VAL A 104 -21.57 -20.86 21.54
C VAL A 104 -21.85 -20.69 23.04
N ALA A 105 -20.81 -20.69 23.88
CA ALA A 105 -20.98 -20.48 25.32
C ALA A 105 -21.60 -19.12 25.65
N ASN A 106 -21.15 -18.05 24.98
CA ASN A 106 -21.71 -16.71 25.18
C ASN A 106 -23.16 -16.61 24.70
N VAL A 107 -23.51 -17.20 23.56
CA VAL A 107 -24.88 -17.22 23.05
C VAL A 107 -25.80 -18.01 23.98
N VAL A 108 -25.38 -19.20 24.43
CA VAL A 108 -26.16 -20.03 25.36
C VAL A 108 -26.32 -19.33 26.71
N TYR A 109 -25.28 -18.65 27.21
CA TYR A 109 -25.37 -17.85 28.43
C TYR A 109 -26.37 -16.70 28.29
N LEU A 110 -26.31 -15.94 27.19
CA LEU A 110 -27.25 -14.85 26.92
C LEU A 110 -28.69 -15.36 26.77
N VAL A 111 -28.90 -16.48 26.07
CA VAL A 111 -30.23 -17.08 25.91
C VAL A 111 -30.78 -17.57 27.25
N ASN A 112 -29.96 -18.21 28.09
CA ASN A 112 -30.37 -18.61 29.45
C ASN A 112 -30.65 -17.42 30.38
N LEU A 113 -29.93 -16.30 30.20
CA LEU A 113 -30.17 -15.06 30.95
C LEU A 113 -31.50 -14.42 30.53
N VAL A 114 -31.81 -14.41 29.22
CA VAL A 114 -33.06 -13.86 28.69
C VAL A 114 -34.27 -14.73 29.06
N ILE A 115 -34.11 -16.04 29.18
CA ILE A 115 -35.20 -16.98 29.56
C ILE A 115 -35.46 -16.99 31.08
N ARG A 116 -34.52 -16.49 31.91
CA ARG A 116 -34.67 -16.40 33.38
C ARG A 116 -35.08 -15.01 33.88
N CYS A 117 -35.57 -14.13 33.00
CA CYS A 117 -36.39 -12.97 33.34
C CYS A 117 -37.87 -13.31 33.15
#